data_AF-A0A0G4EMT1-F1
#
_entry.id   AF-A0A0G4EMT1-F1
#
_cell.length_a   1.000
_cell.length_b   1.000
_cell.length_c   1.000
_cell.angle_alpha   90.00
_cell.angle_beta   90.00
_cell.angle_gamma   90.00
#
_symmetry.space_group_name_H-M   'P 1'
#
loop_
_entity.id
_entity.type
_entity.pdbx_description
1 polymer ?
#
loop_
_entity_poly.entity_id
_entity_poly.type
_entity_poly.pdbx_seq_one_letter_code
_entity_poly.pdbx_strand_id
1 'polypeptide(L)'
;MAVSAQRNVMEIQHQIRRNADETRSYIDDLYQWQEDFRRAPKTKHKVDNPFKHAATAPQKDNQVEAEGEARQLQRDKADMKAYYAAWDRWADQEAERLDRDAGADQRAATITTTTSHHAGSAFVKERAESAKGRQGKPMKVQIGKGGGPGWAVRRTLLSSAIEKKAKGNKLFSRGDHRAALDHYTSALGLLQSYGQPSMTSADRSAEILSAERTLLLNRASCYLKLHRYREAVSDCTAALTHTEDATASPEDRSAAMKAHYRRGIACARLHQWRDACGDLLKVAMCGPVDGEGEMAAKMKREARGLVKECISEYRRQRAGEWKRQKEAWRDRET
;
A
#
# COMPACT_ATOMS: atom_id res chain seq x y z
N MET A 1 -14.78 -48.02 5.65
CA MET A 1 -14.14 -46.83 5.01
C MET A 1 -15.17 -45.82 4.51
N ALA A 2 -16.23 -46.21 3.77
CA ALA A 2 -17.21 -45.27 3.19
C ALA A 2 -18.04 -44.46 4.22
N VAL A 3 -18.49 -45.08 5.32
CA VAL A 3 -19.35 -44.42 6.34
C VAL A 3 -18.64 -43.27 7.07
N SER A 4 -17.31 -43.36 7.25
CA SER A 4 -16.51 -42.30 7.89
C SER A 4 -16.32 -41.10 6.97
N ALA A 5 -16.20 -41.32 5.66
CA ALA A 5 -16.09 -40.23 4.69
C ALA A 5 -17.41 -39.46 4.58
N GLN A 6 -18.56 -40.15 4.59
CA GLN A 6 -19.88 -39.50 4.59
C GLN A 6 -20.17 -38.71 5.87
N ARG A 7 -19.75 -39.21 7.05
CA ARG A 7 -19.83 -38.42 8.30
C ARG A 7 -19.00 -37.15 8.23
N ASN A 8 -17.76 -37.23 7.75
CA ASN A 8 -16.90 -36.06 7.62
C ASN A 8 -17.43 -35.02 6.62
N VAL A 9 -18.04 -35.47 5.50
CA VAL A 9 -18.68 -34.58 4.54
C VAL A 9 -19.90 -33.88 5.14
N MET A 10 -20.74 -34.58 5.90
CA MET A 10 -21.87 -33.96 6.61
C MET A 10 -21.42 -32.99 7.70
N GLU A 11 -20.34 -33.30 8.42
CA GLU A 11 -19.74 -32.42 9.44
C GLU A 11 -19.26 -31.10 8.82
N ILE A 12 -18.53 -31.18 7.70
CA ILE A 12 -18.03 -30.01 6.98
C ILE A 12 -19.19 -29.19 6.40
N GLN A 13 -20.20 -29.84 5.82
CA GLN A 13 -21.39 -29.14 5.32
C GLN A 13 -22.14 -28.41 6.45
N HIS A 14 -22.25 -29.02 7.62
CA HIS A 14 -22.91 -28.43 8.77
C HIS A 14 -22.09 -27.27 9.36
N GLN A 15 -20.75 -27.38 9.36
CA GLN A 15 -19.86 -26.31 9.79
C GLN A 15 -19.87 -25.12 8.82
N ILE A 16 -19.91 -25.36 7.50
CA ILE A 16 -20.08 -24.29 6.51
C ILE A 16 -21.39 -23.55 6.74
N ARG A 17 -22.47 -24.29 7.05
CA ARG A 17 -23.79 -23.70 7.32
C ARG A 17 -23.77 -22.83 8.57
N ARG A 18 -23.20 -23.34 9.68
CA ARG A 18 -23.04 -22.55 10.92
C ARG A 18 -22.18 -21.31 10.70
N ASN A 19 -21.04 -21.44 10.01
CA ASN A 19 -20.17 -20.29 9.72
C ASN A 19 -20.91 -19.23 8.86
N ALA A 20 -21.74 -19.66 7.91
CA ALA A 20 -22.55 -18.77 7.10
C ALA A 20 -23.65 -18.07 7.92
N ASP A 21 -24.30 -18.79 8.82
CA ASP A 21 -25.33 -18.25 9.72
C ASP A 21 -24.71 -17.28 10.76
N GLU A 22 -23.52 -17.58 11.28
CA GLU A 22 -22.74 -16.68 12.15
C GLU A 22 -22.34 -15.39 11.42
N THR A 23 -21.88 -15.51 10.17
CA THR A 23 -21.54 -14.35 9.33
C THR A 23 -22.78 -13.50 9.07
N ARG A 24 -23.93 -14.12 8.83
CA ARG A 24 -25.19 -13.42 8.60
C ARG A 24 -25.68 -12.71 9.86
N SER A 25 -25.65 -13.39 11.01
CA SER A 25 -25.98 -12.79 12.31
C SER A 25 -25.10 -11.58 12.62
N TYR A 26 -23.80 -11.67 12.34
CA TYR A 26 -22.87 -10.56 12.55
C TYR A 26 -23.21 -9.35 11.67
N ILE A 27 -23.56 -9.59 10.40
CA ILE A 27 -23.96 -8.52 9.48
C ILE A 27 -25.29 -7.89 9.92
N ASP A 28 -26.26 -8.70 10.32
CA ASP A 28 -27.56 -8.23 10.80
C ASP A 28 -27.42 -7.41 12.10
N ASP A 29 -26.56 -7.84 13.04
CA ASP A 29 -26.23 -7.08 14.26
C ASP A 29 -25.56 -5.73 13.95
N LEU A 30 -24.68 -5.68 12.95
CA LEU A 30 -24.07 -4.42 12.50
C LEU A 30 -25.11 -3.46 11.91
N TYR A 31 -26.07 -3.97 11.13
CA TYR A 31 -27.15 -3.14 10.60
C TYR A 31 -28.09 -2.64 11.70
N GLN A 32 -28.41 -3.50 12.67
CA GLN A 32 -29.20 -3.10 13.84
C GLN A 32 -28.46 -2.02 14.65
N TRP A 33 -27.15 -2.19 14.89
CA TRP A 33 -26.35 -1.21 15.59
C TRP A 33 -26.26 0.14 14.85
N GLN A 34 -26.18 0.12 13.52
CA GLN A 34 -26.21 1.32 12.69
C GLN A 34 -27.55 2.06 12.79
N GLU A 35 -28.66 1.33 12.74
CA GLU A 35 -30.00 1.90 12.89
C GLU A 35 -30.23 2.44 14.30
N ASP A 36 -29.75 1.75 15.32
CA ASP A 36 -29.82 2.20 16.71
C ASP A 36 -28.99 3.47 16.93
N PHE A 37 -27.80 3.58 16.34
CA PHE A 37 -27.01 4.82 16.35
C PHE A 37 -27.72 5.99 15.65
N ARG A 38 -28.46 5.69 14.59
CA ARG A 38 -29.21 6.67 13.81
C ARG A 38 -30.49 7.12 14.52
N ARG A 39 -31.08 6.24 15.33
CA ARG A 39 -32.27 6.49 16.15
C ARG A 39 -31.96 7.03 17.55
N ALA A 40 -30.74 6.84 18.05
CA ALA A 40 -30.33 7.31 19.36
C ALA A 40 -30.40 8.85 19.43
N PRO A 41 -31.12 9.42 20.41
CA PRO A 41 -31.14 10.86 20.60
C PRO A 41 -29.74 11.35 20.98
N LYS A 42 -29.28 12.46 20.37
CA LYS A 42 -28.00 13.10 20.70
C LYS A 42 -28.08 13.79 22.06
N THR A 43 -28.13 13.03 23.15
CA THR A 43 -27.91 13.56 24.49
C THR A 43 -26.42 13.50 24.79
N LYS A 44 -25.84 14.62 25.26
CA LYS A 44 -24.49 14.61 25.84
C LYS A 44 -24.58 13.80 27.13
N HIS A 45 -24.22 12.53 27.08
CA HIS A 45 -24.10 11.70 28.27
C HIS A 45 -22.64 11.44 28.59
N LYS A 46 -22.27 11.86 29.80
CA LYS A 46 -21.03 11.50 30.49
C LYS A 46 -21.12 9.99 30.74
N VAL A 47 -20.33 9.20 30.03
CA VAL A 47 -20.38 7.74 30.12
C VAL A 47 -19.53 7.29 31.30
N ASP A 48 -20.15 6.70 32.32
CA ASP A 48 -19.43 5.95 33.35
C ASP A 48 -18.94 4.61 32.75
N ASN A 49 -17.64 4.33 32.94
CA ASN A 49 -16.96 3.17 32.37
C ASN A 49 -17.57 1.83 32.89
N PRO A 50 -18.03 0.92 32.00
CA PRO A 50 -18.71 -0.31 32.39
C PRO A 50 -17.78 -1.43 32.93
N PHE A 51 -16.47 -1.18 33.06
CA PHE A 51 -15.50 -2.18 33.56
C PHE A 51 -14.99 -1.95 34.99
N LYS A 52 -15.67 -1.15 35.82
CA LYS A 52 -15.20 -0.84 37.20
C LYS A 52 -15.04 -2.06 38.12
N HIS A 53 -15.59 -3.22 37.78
CA HIS A 53 -15.56 -4.42 38.64
C HIS A 53 -14.81 -5.63 38.06
N ALA A 54 -14.12 -5.51 36.92
CA ALA A 54 -13.53 -6.67 36.24
C ALA A 54 -12.02 -6.89 36.47
N ALA A 55 -11.40 -6.24 37.46
CA ALA A 55 -9.97 -6.43 37.73
C ALA A 55 -9.72 -6.69 39.22
N THR A 56 -10.00 -7.91 39.67
CA THR A 56 -9.38 -8.44 40.89
C THR A 56 -7.98 -8.93 40.51
N ALA A 57 -6.95 -8.17 40.89
CA ALA A 57 -5.55 -8.58 40.76
C ALA A 57 -5.26 -9.77 41.70
N PRO A 58 -4.30 -10.67 41.36
CA PRO A 58 -3.94 -11.76 42.25
C PRO A 58 -3.31 -11.19 43.52
N GLN A 59 -3.80 -11.61 44.68
CA GLN A 59 -3.21 -11.28 45.98
C GLN A 59 -1.74 -11.72 46.00
N LYS A 60 -0.85 -10.77 46.21
CA LYS A 60 0.51 -11.04 46.69
C LYS A 60 0.54 -10.68 48.17
N ASP A 61 0.65 -11.71 48.99
CA ASP A 61 1.01 -11.58 50.39
C ASP A 61 2.45 -11.06 50.48
N ASN A 62 2.60 -9.80 50.88
CA ASN A 62 3.57 -9.45 51.90
C ASN A 62 3.31 -8.04 52.44
N GLN A 63 3.16 -7.97 53.75
CA GLN A 63 3.06 -6.75 54.54
C GLN A 63 4.36 -5.96 54.46
N VAL A 64 4.29 -4.69 54.05
CA VAL A 64 5.01 -3.60 54.72
C VAL A 64 4.11 -2.37 54.60
N GLU A 65 3.64 -1.88 55.74
CA GLU A 65 3.01 -0.56 55.82
C GLU A 65 4.06 0.51 55.52
N ALA A 66 3.80 1.32 54.49
CA ALA A 66 4.50 2.57 54.27
C ALA A 66 3.47 3.61 53.88
N GLU A 67 3.24 4.52 54.81
CA GLU A 67 2.46 5.74 54.68
C GLU A 67 2.84 6.47 53.38
N GLY A 68 1.87 6.61 52.48
CA GLY A 68 2.03 7.36 51.25
C GLY A 68 0.72 8.06 50.96
N GLU A 69 0.68 9.35 51.26
CA GLU A 69 -0.41 10.28 50.95
C GLU A 69 -1.04 9.92 49.59
N ALA A 70 -2.38 9.81 49.56
CA ALA A 70 -3.14 9.65 48.33
C ALA A 70 -2.93 10.88 47.45
N ARG A 71 -1.84 10.90 46.67
CA ARG A 71 -1.62 11.88 45.62
C ARG A 71 -2.73 11.67 44.60
N GLN A 72 -3.75 12.52 44.67
CA GLN A 72 -4.69 12.67 43.57
C GLN A 72 -3.87 12.85 42.30
N LEU A 73 -4.01 11.91 41.36
CA LEU A 73 -3.34 11.98 40.06
C LEU A 73 -3.84 13.24 39.36
N GLN A 74 -3.08 14.33 39.51
CA GLN A 74 -3.34 15.56 38.79
C GLN A 74 -3.03 15.28 37.33
N ARG A 75 -3.96 15.64 36.45
CA ARG A 75 -3.75 15.53 35.01
C ARG A 75 -2.59 16.45 34.65
N ASP A 76 -1.48 15.87 34.22
CA ASP A 76 -0.33 16.62 33.76
C ASP A 76 -0.77 17.57 32.65
N LYS A 77 -0.53 18.87 32.85
CA LYS A 77 -0.80 19.93 31.86
C LYS A 77 0.22 19.89 30.71
N ALA A 78 0.85 18.75 30.47
CA ALA A 78 1.83 18.59 29.42
C ALA A 78 1.15 18.83 28.08
N ASP A 79 1.71 19.77 27.31
CA ASP A 79 1.27 20.05 25.95
C ASP A 79 1.29 18.75 25.14
N MET A 80 0.25 18.52 24.35
CA MET A 80 0.05 17.30 23.57
C MET A 80 1.29 17.00 22.69
N LYS A 81 1.97 18.04 22.23
CA LYS A 81 3.21 17.92 21.45
C LYS A 81 4.39 17.40 22.27
N ALA A 82 4.50 17.79 23.54
CA ALA A 82 5.52 17.28 24.45
C ALA A 82 5.25 15.81 24.82
N TYR A 83 3.98 15.42 24.86
CA TYR A 83 3.57 14.04 25.07
C TYR A 83 4.04 13.14 23.90
N TYR A 84 3.79 13.52 22.65
CA TYR A 84 4.27 12.76 21.49
C TYR A 84 5.80 12.70 21.41
N ALA A 85 6.50 13.79 21.73
CA ALA A 85 7.97 13.78 21.76
C ALA A 85 8.55 12.88 22.87
N ALA A 86 7.85 12.70 23.99
CA ALA A 86 8.24 11.74 25.02
C ALA A 86 7.99 10.29 24.57
N TRP A 87 6.92 10.06 23.82
CA TRP A 87 6.62 8.76 23.21
C TRP A 87 7.63 8.38 22.14
N ASP A 88 8.06 9.31 21.29
CA ASP A 88 9.10 9.06 20.28
C ASP A 88 10.42 8.65 20.94
N ARG A 89 10.83 9.39 21.98
CA ARG A 89 12.05 9.05 22.74
C ARG A 89 11.96 7.69 23.44
N TRP A 90 10.78 7.32 23.92
CA TRP A 90 10.56 5.99 24.51
C TRP A 90 10.62 4.90 23.44
N ALA A 91 10.00 5.13 22.28
CA ALA A 91 10.04 4.19 21.15
C ALA A 91 11.47 3.97 20.64
N ASP A 92 12.27 5.04 20.54
CA ASP A 92 13.69 4.96 20.15
C ASP A 92 14.51 4.16 21.19
N GLN A 93 14.26 4.37 22.49
CA GLN A 93 14.93 3.62 23.56
C GLN A 93 14.54 2.15 23.59
N GLU A 94 13.28 1.81 23.33
CA GLU A 94 12.82 0.42 23.26
C GLU A 94 13.34 -0.28 21.98
N ALA A 95 13.44 0.45 20.87
CA ALA A 95 14.08 -0.06 19.65
C ALA A 95 15.56 -0.40 19.89
N GLU A 96 16.33 0.50 20.54
CA GLU A 96 17.71 0.20 20.94
C GLU A 96 17.81 -0.98 21.92
N ARG A 97 16.83 -1.13 22.83
CA ARG A 97 16.76 -2.28 23.75
C ARG A 97 16.57 -3.59 22.98
N LEU A 98 15.65 -3.61 22.02
CA LEU A 98 15.38 -4.77 21.17
C LEU A 98 16.58 -5.10 20.27
N ASP A 99 17.30 -4.10 19.74
CA ASP A 99 18.54 -4.31 18.99
C ASP A 99 19.66 -4.87 19.87
N ARG A 100 19.73 -4.46 21.15
CA ARG A 100 20.68 -4.99 22.12
C ARG A 100 20.36 -6.45 22.49
N ASP A 101 19.08 -6.78 22.67
CA ASP A 101 18.61 -8.14 22.93
C ASP A 101 18.84 -9.05 21.71
N ALA A 102 18.57 -8.56 20.49
CA ALA A 102 18.89 -9.26 19.23
C ALA A 102 20.41 -9.44 19.02
N GLY A 103 21.22 -8.47 19.45
CA GLY A 103 22.67 -8.56 19.46
C GLY A 103 23.21 -9.53 20.52
N ALA A 104 22.51 -9.71 21.66
CA ALA A 104 22.84 -10.70 22.68
C ALA A 104 22.58 -12.13 22.18
N ASP A 105 21.50 -12.34 21.42
CA ASP A 105 21.20 -13.62 20.76
C ASP A 105 22.24 -14.00 19.69
N GLN A 106 22.75 -13.02 18.93
CA GLN A 106 23.84 -13.24 17.96
C GLN A 106 25.17 -13.60 18.64
N ARG A 107 25.48 -12.99 19.80
CA ARG A 107 26.67 -13.32 20.60
C ARG A 107 26.54 -14.71 21.26
N ALA A 108 25.34 -15.08 21.74
CA ALA A 108 25.06 -16.42 22.27
C ALA A 108 25.17 -17.52 21.19
N ALA A 109 24.77 -17.22 19.94
CA ALA A 109 24.95 -18.12 18.79
C ALA A 109 26.44 -18.28 18.39
N THR A 110 27.26 -17.26 18.64
CA THR A 110 28.70 -17.31 18.36
C THR A 110 29.45 -18.13 19.42
N ILE A 111 29.07 -18.00 20.71
CA ILE A 111 29.66 -18.75 21.83
C ILE A 111 29.33 -20.25 21.76
N THR A 112 28.13 -20.62 21.29
CA THR A 112 27.73 -22.04 21.12
C THR A 112 28.47 -22.74 19.99
N THR A 113 28.94 -22.01 18.97
CA THR A 113 29.72 -22.59 17.85
C THR A 113 31.18 -22.84 18.22
N THR A 114 31.76 -22.05 19.14
CA THR A 114 33.17 -22.22 19.56
C THR A 114 33.35 -23.27 20.68
N THR A 115 32.28 -23.72 21.32
CA THR A 115 32.32 -24.70 22.44
C THR A 115 31.79 -26.09 22.03
N SER A 116 32.09 -26.56 20.81
CA SER A 116 31.68 -27.88 20.28
C SER A 116 32.86 -28.83 19.99
N HIS A 117 33.97 -28.69 20.70
CA HIS A 117 34.96 -29.75 20.80
C HIS A 117 35.50 -29.77 22.24
N HIS A 118 35.08 -30.77 23.04
CA HIS A 118 35.78 -31.50 24.12
C HIS A 118 34.82 -31.99 25.23
N ALA A 119 34.68 -33.32 25.32
CA ALA A 119 34.24 -34.16 26.47
C ALA A 119 32.82 -33.92 27.04
N GLY A 120 32.04 -34.88 27.55
CA GLY A 120 32.29 -36.25 27.96
C GLY A 120 31.58 -36.52 29.31
N SER A 121 30.47 -37.26 29.28
CA SER A 121 29.90 -38.13 30.34
C SER A 121 29.37 -37.59 31.69
N ALA A 122 28.23 -38.21 32.10
CA ALA A 122 27.81 -38.64 33.46
C ALA A 122 26.81 -37.80 34.30
N PHE A 123 25.60 -38.38 34.43
CA PHE A 123 24.85 -38.72 35.67
C PHE A 123 24.39 -37.61 36.65
N VAL A 124 23.07 -37.51 36.88
CA VAL A 124 22.35 -37.75 38.16
C VAL A 124 20.84 -37.52 37.96
N LYS A 125 20.06 -38.30 38.70
CA LYS A 125 18.63 -38.56 38.65
C LYS A 125 17.97 -37.92 39.88
N GLU A 126 16.85 -37.21 39.73
CA GLU A 126 15.86 -37.12 40.81
C GLU A 126 14.43 -36.92 40.28
N ARG A 127 13.50 -37.51 41.03
CA ARG A 127 12.11 -37.83 40.74
C ARG A 127 11.21 -36.85 41.49
N ALA A 128 10.22 -36.26 40.83
CA ALA A 128 9.03 -35.72 41.48
C ALA A 128 7.81 -36.02 40.62
N GLU A 129 6.87 -36.75 41.21
CA GLU A 129 5.62 -37.21 40.60
C GLU A 129 4.51 -36.15 40.68
N SER A 130 3.63 -36.22 39.68
CA SER A 130 2.19 -35.92 39.76
C SER A 130 1.71 -34.46 39.76
N ALA A 131 1.39 -33.96 38.56
CA ALA A 131 0.27 -33.05 38.35
C ALA A 131 -0.32 -33.28 36.93
N LYS A 132 -1.45 -33.99 36.86
CA LYS A 132 -2.26 -34.11 35.63
C LYS A 132 -2.94 -32.77 35.34
N GLY A 133 -2.38 -32.02 34.41
CA GLY A 133 -3.05 -30.93 33.70
C GLY A 133 -2.80 -31.09 32.21
N ARG A 134 -3.85 -31.34 31.42
CA ARG A 134 -3.77 -31.36 29.95
C ARG A 134 -3.43 -29.95 29.46
N GLN A 135 -2.14 -29.65 29.34
CA GLN A 135 -1.67 -28.51 28.57
C GLN A 135 -1.77 -28.88 27.09
N GLY A 136 -2.63 -28.15 26.35
CA GLY A 136 -2.68 -28.23 24.90
C GLY A 136 -1.30 -27.89 24.33
N LYS A 137 -0.77 -28.76 23.48
CA LYS A 137 0.47 -28.49 22.75
C LYS A 137 0.28 -27.19 21.96
N PRO A 138 1.18 -26.19 22.06
CA PRO A 138 1.13 -25.05 21.16
C PRO A 138 1.25 -25.58 19.74
N MET A 139 0.21 -25.38 18.95
CA MET A 139 0.15 -25.76 17.56
C MET A 139 1.22 -24.91 16.85
N LYS A 140 2.34 -25.54 16.51
CA LYS A 140 3.38 -24.91 15.69
C LYS A 140 2.75 -24.69 14.32
N VAL A 141 2.18 -23.50 14.10
CA VAL A 141 1.81 -23.02 12.77
C VAL A 141 3.12 -22.95 12.02
N GLN A 142 3.44 -24.02 11.29
CA GLN A 142 4.35 -23.94 10.18
C GLN A 142 3.69 -22.96 9.22
N ILE A 143 4.12 -21.70 9.27
CA ILE A 143 3.96 -20.78 8.15
C ILE A 143 4.67 -21.50 7.02
N GLY A 144 3.92 -22.23 6.21
CA GLY A 144 4.45 -22.91 5.05
C GLY A 144 5.23 -21.87 4.26
N LYS A 145 6.49 -22.16 3.95
CA LYS A 145 7.24 -21.43 2.93
C LYS A 145 6.52 -21.68 1.60
N GLY A 146 5.39 -21.00 1.42
CA GLY A 146 4.51 -21.09 0.27
C GLY A 146 5.17 -20.36 -0.88
N GLY A 147 6.04 -21.08 -1.57
CA GLY A 147 6.70 -20.60 -2.75
C GLY A 147 7.25 -21.77 -3.55
N GLY A 148 6.43 -22.32 -4.45
CA GLY A 148 6.92 -23.26 -5.48
C GLY A 148 7.79 -22.51 -6.51
N PRO A 149 8.75 -23.15 -7.20
CA PRO A 149 9.87 -22.53 -7.95
C PRO A 149 9.58 -21.24 -8.72
N GLY A 150 8.37 -21.09 -9.31
CA GLY A 150 7.92 -19.85 -9.96
C GLY A 150 7.91 -18.60 -9.08
N TRP A 151 7.73 -18.72 -7.75
CA TRP A 151 7.78 -17.59 -6.81
C TRP A 151 9.18 -16.96 -6.72
N ALA A 152 10.22 -17.79 -6.76
CA ALA A 152 11.61 -17.36 -6.65
C ALA A 152 12.03 -16.67 -7.95
N VAL A 153 11.59 -17.20 -9.09
CA VAL A 153 11.79 -16.59 -10.41
C VAL A 153 11.06 -15.25 -10.51
N ARG A 154 9.81 -15.16 -10.05
CA ARG A 154 9.02 -13.91 -9.93
C ARG A 154 9.79 -12.83 -9.18
N ARG A 155 10.27 -13.17 -7.97
CA ARG A 155 10.98 -12.23 -7.11
C ARG A 155 12.32 -11.79 -7.73
N THR A 156 13.00 -12.70 -8.42
CA THR A 156 14.28 -12.41 -9.09
C THR A 156 14.10 -11.48 -10.29
N LEU A 157 13.08 -11.71 -11.12
CA LEU A 157 12.77 -10.85 -12.26
C LEU A 157 12.31 -9.44 -11.84
N LEU A 158 11.44 -9.36 -10.83
CA LEU A 158 11.03 -8.09 -10.27
C LEU A 158 12.22 -7.32 -9.69
N SER A 159 13.12 -8.02 -8.97
CA SER A 159 14.37 -7.42 -8.45
C SER A 159 15.24 -6.88 -9.58
N SER A 160 15.40 -7.63 -10.68
CA SER A 160 16.14 -7.21 -11.86
C SER A 160 15.50 -5.98 -12.54
N ALA A 161 14.17 -5.94 -12.65
CA ALA A 161 13.44 -4.79 -13.18
C ALA A 161 13.62 -3.55 -12.30
N ILE A 162 13.60 -3.70 -10.96
CA ILE A 162 13.86 -2.62 -10.00
C ILE A 162 15.30 -2.10 -10.13
N GLU A 163 16.27 -3.00 -10.33
CA GLU A 163 17.67 -2.60 -10.56
C GLU A 163 17.81 -1.78 -11.84
N LYS A 164 17.18 -2.22 -12.94
CA LYS A 164 17.16 -1.49 -14.21
C LYS A 164 16.45 -0.14 -14.09
N LYS A 165 15.34 -0.07 -13.33
CA LYS A 165 14.68 1.20 -12.96
C LYS A 165 15.65 2.13 -12.24
N ALA A 166 16.38 1.64 -11.25
CA ALA A 166 17.34 2.45 -10.48
C ALA A 166 18.46 3.00 -11.37
N LYS A 167 18.99 2.19 -12.30
CA LYS A 167 19.98 2.63 -13.30
C LYS A 167 19.41 3.71 -14.23
N GLY A 168 18.18 3.50 -14.73
CA GLY A 168 17.46 4.50 -15.53
C GLY A 168 17.25 5.82 -14.79
N ASN A 169 16.86 5.76 -13.51
CA ASN A 169 16.67 6.96 -12.68
C ASN A 169 17.98 7.77 -12.53
N LYS A 170 19.13 7.09 -12.36
CA LYS A 170 20.45 7.74 -12.28
C LYS A 170 20.84 8.45 -13.58
N LEU A 171 20.51 7.87 -14.73
CA LEU A 171 20.77 8.50 -16.03
C LEU A 171 19.80 9.64 -16.30
N PHE A 172 18.54 9.48 -15.91
CA PHE A 172 17.52 10.51 -16.02
C PHE A 172 17.88 11.76 -15.23
N SER A 173 18.38 11.62 -14.00
CA SER A 173 18.83 12.76 -13.19
C SER A 173 20.08 13.44 -13.75
N ARG A 174 20.92 12.71 -14.50
CA ARG A 174 22.07 13.27 -15.23
C ARG A 174 21.68 13.97 -16.54
N GLY A 175 20.42 13.89 -16.95
CA GLY A 175 19.92 14.49 -18.19
C GLY A 175 20.03 13.59 -19.43
N ASP A 176 20.60 12.39 -19.30
CA ASP A 176 20.66 11.43 -20.41
C ASP A 176 19.34 10.66 -20.52
N HIS A 177 18.39 11.27 -21.22
CA HIS A 177 17.05 10.73 -21.40
C HIS A 177 17.00 9.56 -22.40
N ARG A 178 17.96 9.45 -23.33
CA ARG A 178 18.02 8.35 -24.30
C ARG A 178 18.48 7.06 -23.63
N ALA A 179 19.60 7.10 -22.93
CA ALA A 179 20.09 5.90 -22.22
C ALA A 179 19.11 5.47 -21.11
N ALA A 180 18.47 6.43 -20.42
CA ALA A 180 17.43 6.11 -19.43
C ALA A 180 16.24 5.35 -20.04
N LEU A 181 15.83 5.71 -21.27
CA LEU A 181 14.74 5.06 -21.99
C LEU A 181 15.04 3.60 -22.31
N ASP A 182 16.28 3.28 -22.70
CA ASP A 182 16.70 1.91 -22.99
C ASP A 182 16.63 1.04 -21.73
N HIS A 183 17.04 1.58 -20.58
CA HIS A 183 16.93 0.89 -19.30
C HIS A 183 15.48 0.67 -18.85
N TYR A 184 14.60 1.67 -19.00
CA TYR A 184 13.18 1.49 -18.66
C TYR A 184 12.48 0.51 -19.61
N THR A 185 12.81 0.55 -20.90
CA THR A 185 12.27 -0.40 -21.89
C THR A 185 12.75 -1.82 -21.62
N SER A 186 14.03 -1.99 -21.28
CA SER A 186 14.57 -3.28 -20.83
C SER A 186 13.84 -3.79 -19.58
N ALA A 187 13.58 -2.91 -18.61
CA ALA A 187 12.86 -3.27 -17.38
C ALA A 187 11.42 -3.70 -17.67
N LEU A 188 10.71 -2.99 -18.54
CA LEU A 188 9.35 -3.36 -18.98
C LEU A 188 9.35 -4.68 -19.75
N GLY A 189 10.36 -4.93 -20.59
CA GLY A 189 10.51 -6.21 -21.28
C GLY A 189 10.67 -7.38 -20.31
N LEU A 190 11.44 -7.20 -19.23
CA LEU A 190 11.55 -8.21 -18.16
C LEU A 190 10.19 -8.47 -17.49
N LEU A 191 9.43 -7.42 -17.17
CA LEU A 191 8.10 -7.54 -16.57
C LEU A 191 7.05 -8.10 -17.53
N GLN A 192 7.20 -7.94 -18.84
CA GLN A 192 6.30 -8.49 -19.84
C GLN A 192 6.64 -9.96 -20.16
N SER A 193 7.93 -10.30 -20.21
CA SER A 193 8.42 -11.69 -20.40
C SER A 193 8.02 -12.64 -19.25
N TYR A 194 7.53 -12.07 -18.15
CA TYR A 194 6.88 -12.74 -17.03
C TYR A 194 5.63 -13.57 -17.45
N GLY A 195 4.99 -13.28 -18.59
CA GLY A 195 3.81 -14.00 -19.07
C GLY A 195 4.12 -15.37 -19.68
N GLN A 196 3.93 -16.44 -18.90
CA GLN A 196 3.75 -17.78 -19.47
C GLN A 196 2.47 -17.81 -20.33
N PRO A 197 2.36 -18.67 -21.37
CA PRO A 197 1.17 -18.80 -22.22
C PRO A 197 -0.15 -19.13 -21.51
N SER A 198 -0.12 -19.43 -20.20
CA SER A 198 -1.25 -19.89 -19.40
C SER A 198 -1.76 -18.86 -18.36
N MET A 199 -1.18 -17.66 -18.25
CA MET A 199 -1.64 -16.65 -17.29
C MET A 199 -2.47 -15.55 -17.96
N THR A 200 -3.69 -15.34 -17.48
CA THR A 200 -4.50 -14.19 -17.88
C THR A 200 -4.04 -12.92 -17.14
N SER A 201 -4.40 -11.74 -17.64
CA SER A 201 -4.02 -10.45 -17.03
C SER A 201 -4.42 -10.32 -15.55
N ALA A 202 -5.43 -11.08 -15.11
CA ALA A 202 -5.93 -11.13 -13.74
C ALA A 202 -4.94 -11.75 -12.74
N ASP A 203 -3.97 -12.55 -13.21
CA ASP A 203 -3.01 -13.26 -12.34
C ASP A 203 -1.72 -12.46 -12.07
N ARG A 204 -1.57 -11.27 -12.67
CA ARG A 204 -0.44 -10.39 -12.36
C ARG A 204 -0.59 -9.88 -10.93
N SER A 205 0.45 -10.06 -10.12
CA SER A 205 0.45 -9.55 -8.76
C SER A 205 0.42 -8.02 -8.74
N ALA A 206 -0.30 -7.42 -7.78
CA ALA A 206 -0.41 -5.97 -7.62
C ALA A 206 0.96 -5.27 -7.58
N GLU A 207 1.97 -5.91 -6.99
CA GLU A 207 3.36 -5.42 -6.96
C GLU A 207 3.98 -5.26 -8.37
N ILE A 208 3.72 -6.21 -9.27
CA ILE A 208 4.21 -6.17 -10.66
C ILE A 208 3.49 -5.06 -11.42
N LEU A 209 2.17 -4.96 -11.27
CA LEU A 209 1.37 -3.90 -11.90
C LEU A 209 1.80 -2.51 -11.43
N SER A 210 2.08 -2.33 -10.14
CA SER A 210 2.59 -1.09 -9.58
C SER A 210 3.99 -0.73 -10.11
N ALA A 211 4.88 -1.72 -10.21
CA ALA A 211 6.22 -1.54 -10.79
C ALA A 211 6.16 -1.19 -12.29
N GLU A 212 5.33 -1.90 -13.06
CA GLU A 212 5.08 -1.66 -14.49
C GLU A 212 4.55 -0.24 -14.71
N ARG A 213 3.55 0.18 -13.93
CA ARG A 213 3.01 1.54 -13.98
C ARG A 213 4.08 2.59 -13.71
N THR A 214 4.90 2.39 -12.68
CA THR A 214 5.97 3.33 -12.34
C THR A 214 7.00 3.44 -13.47
N LEU A 215 7.35 2.33 -14.11
CA LEU A 215 8.26 2.29 -15.24
C LEU A 215 7.67 2.98 -16.47
N LEU A 216 6.40 2.72 -16.81
CA LEU A 216 5.69 3.40 -17.89
C LEU A 216 5.68 4.92 -17.69
N LEU A 217 5.37 5.37 -16.46
CA LEU A 217 5.40 6.79 -16.13
C LEU A 217 6.81 7.37 -16.32
N ASN A 218 7.85 6.72 -15.80
CA ASN A 218 9.23 7.20 -15.95
C ASN A 218 9.67 7.24 -17.41
N ARG A 219 9.29 6.24 -18.22
CA ARG A 219 9.54 6.23 -19.67
C ARG A 219 8.79 7.33 -20.40
N ALA A 220 7.53 7.60 -20.05
CA ALA A 220 6.77 8.73 -20.56
C ALA A 220 7.44 10.08 -20.24
N SER A 221 8.07 10.23 -19.08
CA SER A 221 8.89 11.41 -18.76
C SER A 221 10.10 11.56 -19.67
N CYS A 222 10.79 10.47 -20.02
CA CYS A 222 11.86 10.51 -21.02
C CYS A 222 11.32 10.95 -22.39
N TYR A 223 10.20 10.37 -22.83
CA TYR A 223 9.58 10.71 -24.11
C TYR A 223 9.18 12.19 -24.19
N LEU A 224 8.62 12.75 -23.11
CA LEU A 224 8.31 14.17 -23.03
C LEU A 224 9.56 15.06 -23.19
N LYS A 225 10.68 14.67 -22.57
CA LYS A 225 11.96 15.40 -22.68
C LYS A 225 12.61 15.26 -24.05
N LEU A 226 12.34 14.15 -24.75
CA LEU A 226 12.83 13.88 -26.10
C LEU A 226 11.86 14.35 -27.20
N HIS A 227 10.79 15.06 -26.85
CA HIS A 227 9.75 15.55 -27.78
C HIS A 227 9.01 14.43 -28.56
N ARG A 228 9.02 13.20 -28.04
CA ARG A 228 8.32 12.03 -28.60
C ARG A 228 6.92 11.89 -27.99
N TYR A 229 6.04 12.82 -28.36
CA TYR A 229 4.76 12.98 -27.66
C TYR A 229 3.77 11.84 -27.87
N ARG A 230 3.77 11.19 -29.05
CA ARG A 230 2.83 10.10 -29.34
C ARG A 230 3.08 8.88 -28.44
N GLU A 231 4.35 8.53 -28.27
CA GLU A 231 4.77 7.45 -27.39
C GLU A 231 4.51 7.77 -25.93
N ALA A 232 4.70 9.03 -25.51
CA ALA A 232 4.34 9.48 -24.17
C ALA A 232 2.84 9.30 -23.88
N VAL A 233 1.97 9.62 -24.84
CA VAL A 233 0.51 9.42 -24.70
C VAL A 233 0.16 7.93 -24.57
N SER A 234 0.81 7.07 -25.35
CA SER A 234 0.61 5.62 -25.29
C SER A 234 0.99 5.06 -23.91
N ASP A 235 2.18 5.40 -23.41
CA ASP A 235 2.66 4.96 -22.09
C ASP A 235 1.79 5.47 -20.95
N CYS A 236 1.37 6.74 -20.99
CA CYS A 236 0.48 7.29 -19.96
C CYS A 236 -0.91 6.64 -19.99
N THR A 237 -1.41 6.28 -21.18
CA THR A 237 -2.69 5.60 -21.31
C THR A 237 -2.61 4.18 -20.75
N ALA A 238 -1.52 3.45 -21.04
CA ALA A 238 -1.25 2.14 -20.44
C ALA A 238 -1.11 2.21 -18.91
N ALA A 239 -0.50 3.28 -18.39
CA ALA A 239 -0.38 3.48 -16.93
C ALA A 239 -1.72 3.73 -16.23
N LEU A 240 -2.74 4.22 -16.95
CA LEU A 240 -4.06 4.57 -16.41
C LEU A 240 -5.05 3.41 -16.38
N THR A 241 -4.82 2.33 -17.14
CA THR A 241 -5.79 1.22 -17.31
C THR A 241 -6.17 0.51 -16.01
N HIS A 242 -5.33 0.61 -14.98
CA HIS A 242 -5.51 -0.07 -13.68
C HIS A 242 -5.46 0.91 -12.49
N THR A 243 -5.79 2.18 -12.71
CA THR A 243 -5.78 3.23 -11.66
C THR A 243 -7.07 3.99 -11.49
N GLU A 244 -8.02 3.84 -12.42
CA GLU A 244 -9.25 4.65 -12.43
C GLU A 244 -10.35 4.11 -11.49
N ASP A 245 -10.09 3.00 -10.78
CA ASP A 245 -11.05 2.42 -9.84
C ASP A 245 -11.23 3.29 -8.59
N ALA A 246 -12.48 3.48 -8.15
CA ALA A 246 -12.83 4.30 -6.99
C ALA A 246 -12.27 3.77 -5.64
N THR A 247 -11.79 2.53 -5.61
CA THR A 247 -11.13 1.87 -4.47
C THR A 247 -9.62 2.02 -4.47
N ALA A 248 -9.06 2.82 -5.41
CA ALA A 248 -7.63 3.00 -5.60
C ALA A 248 -6.91 3.52 -4.35
N SER A 249 -5.75 2.91 -4.07
CA SER A 249 -4.83 3.33 -3.00
C SER A 249 -4.42 4.81 -3.17
N PRO A 250 -4.08 5.56 -2.10
CA PRO A 250 -3.47 6.88 -2.22
C PRO A 250 -2.30 6.93 -3.21
N GLU A 251 -1.49 5.86 -3.29
CA GLU A 251 -0.38 5.74 -4.24
C GLU A 251 -0.84 5.66 -5.70
N ASP A 252 -1.93 4.91 -5.95
CA ASP A 252 -2.54 4.78 -7.27
C ASP A 252 -3.10 6.13 -7.73
N ARG A 253 -3.73 6.89 -6.82
CA ARG A 253 -4.22 8.25 -7.10
C ARG A 253 -3.08 9.20 -7.46
N SER A 254 -1.94 9.12 -6.77
CA SER A 254 -0.74 9.91 -7.11
C SER A 254 -0.18 9.55 -8.49
N ALA A 255 -0.12 8.25 -8.79
CA ALA A 255 0.34 7.76 -10.08
C ALA A 255 -0.60 8.20 -11.21
N ALA A 256 -1.92 8.10 -11.02
CA ALA A 256 -2.93 8.57 -11.96
C ALA A 256 -2.83 10.09 -12.19
N MET A 257 -2.61 10.88 -11.14
CA MET A 257 -2.41 12.33 -11.27
C MET A 257 -1.18 12.64 -12.15
N LYS A 258 -0.05 11.96 -11.91
CA LYS A 258 1.17 12.11 -12.72
C LYS A 258 0.94 11.65 -14.17
N ALA A 259 0.17 10.58 -14.38
CA ALA A 259 -0.17 10.08 -15.70
C ALA A 259 -1.01 11.10 -16.49
N HIS A 260 -2.10 11.59 -15.90
CA HIS A 260 -2.95 12.62 -16.52
C HIS A 260 -2.18 13.89 -16.82
N TYR A 261 -1.34 14.37 -15.89
CA TYR A 261 -0.54 15.57 -16.14
C TYR A 261 0.43 15.40 -17.33
N ARG A 262 1.15 14.28 -17.37
CA ARG A 262 2.10 13.97 -18.46
C ARG A 262 1.39 13.78 -19.80
N ARG A 263 0.26 13.06 -19.81
CA ARG A 263 -0.56 12.86 -21.02
C ARG A 263 -1.15 14.19 -21.51
N GLY A 264 -1.67 15.01 -20.61
CA GLY A 264 -2.21 16.32 -20.93
C GLY A 264 -1.19 17.24 -21.59
N ILE A 265 0.05 17.27 -21.08
CA ILE A 265 1.16 18.01 -21.72
C ILE A 265 1.47 17.44 -23.11
N ALA A 266 1.58 16.12 -23.25
CA ALA A 266 1.86 15.50 -24.54
C ALA A 266 0.76 15.80 -25.58
N CYS A 267 -0.51 15.68 -25.20
CA CYS A 267 -1.66 16.00 -26.04
C CYS A 267 -1.69 17.48 -26.43
N ALA A 268 -1.36 18.40 -25.51
CA ALA A 268 -1.26 19.82 -25.82
C ALA A 268 -0.17 20.09 -26.87
N ARG A 269 0.98 19.42 -26.77
CA ARG A 269 2.06 19.52 -27.77
C ARG A 269 1.71 18.88 -29.12
N LEU A 270 0.76 17.95 -29.15
CA LEU A 270 0.20 17.36 -30.37
C LEU A 270 -1.01 18.13 -30.93
N HIS A 271 -1.35 19.28 -30.37
CA HIS A 271 -2.54 20.07 -30.72
C HIS A 271 -3.87 19.31 -30.55
N GLN A 272 -3.87 18.29 -29.69
CA GLN A 272 -5.07 17.56 -29.27
C GLN A 272 -5.70 18.27 -28.07
N TRP A 273 -6.16 19.50 -28.29
CA TRP A 273 -6.54 20.41 -27.20
C TRP A 273 -7.70 19.90 -26.35
N ARG A 274 -8.66 19.19 -26.95
CA ARG A 274 -9.81 18.63 -26.23
C ARG A 274 -9.36 17.61 -25.18
N ASP A 275 -8.51 16.67 -25.58
CA ASP A 275 -8.05 15.59 -24.71
C ASP A 275 -7.05 16.14 -23.68
N ALA A 276 -6.20 17.09 -24.09
CA ALA A 276 -5.31 17.82 -23.17
C ALA A 276 -6.09 18.54 -22.06
N CYS A 277 -7.16 19.27 -22.40
CA CYS A 277 -8.03 19.93 -21.43
C CYS A 277 -8.65 18.92 -20.45
N GLY A 278 -9.15 17.79 -20.94
CA GLY A 278 -9.77 16.77 -20.09
C GLY A 278 -8.80 16.20 -19.05
N ASP A 279 -7.58 15.87 -19.49
CA ASP A 279 -6.55 15.35 -18.59
C ASP A 279 -6.05 16.39 -17.58
N LEU A 280 -5.77 17.61 -18.04
CA LEU A 280 -5.27 18.68 -17.16
C LEU A 280 -6.34 19.14 -16.16
N LEU A 281 -7.63 19.08 -16.54
CA LEU A 281 -8.74 19.38 -15.63
C LEU A 281 -8.83 18.35 -14.51
N LYS A 282 -8.68 17.05 -14.81
CA LYS A 282 -8.62 16.00 -13.78
C LYS A 282 -7.54 16.31 -12.76
N VAL A 283 -6.33 16.67 -13.19
CA VAL A 283 -5.21 17.06 -12.32
C VAL A 283 -5.55 18.29 -11.47
N ALA A 284 -6.13 19.33 -12.09
CA ALA A 284 -6.48 20.58 -11.41
C ALA A 284 -7.56 20.42 -10.34
N MET A 285 -8.43 19.42 -10.50
CA MET A 285 -9.55 19.08 -9.61
C MET A 285 -9.20 18.01 -8.57
N CYS A 286 -8.09 17.29 -8.70
CA CYS A 286 -7.67 16.32 -7.70
C CYS A 286 -7.52 17.00 -6.32
N GLY A 287 -8.20 16.42 -5.31
CA GLY A 287 -8.12 16.86 -3.91
C GLY A 287 -6.70 16.86 -3.35
N PRO A 288 -6.47 17.45 -2.16
CA PRO A 288 -5.21 17.26 -1.45
C PRO A 288 -5.02 15.75 -1.22
N VAL A 289 -3.97 15.19 -1.80
CA VAL A 289 -3.53 13.84 -1.48
C VAL A 289 -2.53 14.00 -0.34
N ASP A 290 -2.77 13.30 0.77
CA ASP A 290 -1.92 13.37 1.95
C ASP A 290 -0.47 13.04 1.57
N GLY A 291 0.47 13.93 1.92
CA GLY A 291 1.90 13.73 1.68
C GLY A 291 2.45 14.17 0.31
N GLU A 292 1.65 14.72 -0.61
CA GLU A 292 2.15 15.05 -1.97
C GLU A 292 2.97 16.34 -2.12
N GLY A 293 3.21 17.07 -1.02
CA GLY A 293 4.18 18.16 -0.95
C GLY A 293 3.96 19.33 -1.93
N GLU A 294 4.94 20.23 -1.99
CA GLU A 294 4.90 21.44 -2.82
C GLU A 294 4.82 21.13 -4.32
N MET A 295 5.36 19.98 -4.75
CA MET A 295 5.43 19.62 -6.17
C MET A 295 4.07 19.29 -6.78
N ALA A 296 3.17 18.60 -6.07
CA ALA A 296 1.82 18.38 -6.57
C ALA A 296 1.01 19.69 -6.61
N ALA A 297 1.17 20.56 -5.62
CA ALA A 297 0.55 21.89 -5.64
C ALA A 297 1.02 22.73 -6.85
N LYS A 298 2.32 22.68 -7.17
CA LYS A 298 2.89 23.29 -8.38
C LYS A 298 2.28 22.69 -9.65
N MET A 299 2.21 21.36 -9.74
CA MET A 299 1.62 20.65 -10.88
C MET A 299 0.16 21.07 -11.13
N LYS A 300 -0.64 21.20 -10.06
CA LYS A 300 -2.04 21.67 -10.15
C LYS A 300 -2.13 23.12 -10.63
N ARG A 301 -1.26 24.02 -10.14
CA ARG A 301 -1.20 25.41 -10.59
C ARG A 301 -0.86 25.51 -12.07
N GLU A 302 0.16 24.79 -12.51
CA GLU A 302 0.57 24.73 -13.91
C GLU A 302 -0.53 24.15 -14.79
N ALA A 303 -1.16 23.05 -14.36
CA ALA A 303 -2.28 22.44 -15.09
C ALA A 303 -3.44 23.44 -15.27
N ARG A 304 -3.80 24.22 -14.25
CA ARG A 304 -4.83 25.28 -14.36
C ARG A 304 -4.46 26.35 -15.39
N GLY A 305 -3.20 26.74 -15.46
CA GLY A 305 -2.69 27.67 -16.47
C GLY A 305 -2.82 27.09 -17.89
N LEU A 306 -2.33 25.87 -18.07
CA LEU A 306 -2.36 25.16 -19.34
C LEU A 306 -3.80 24.87 -19.82
N VAL A 307 -4.75 24.63 -18.92
CA VAL A 307 -6.17 24.46 -19.29
C VAL A 307 -6.71 25.72 -19.97
N LYS A 308 -6.41 26.91 -19.43
CA LYS A 308 -6.86 28.18 -20.05
C LYS A 308 -6.26 28.37 -21.43
N GLU A 309 -4.98 28.06 -21.59
CA GLU A 309 -4.27 28.10 -22.87
C GLU A 309 -4.88 27.11 -23.87
N CYS A 310 -5.07 25.85 -23.48
CA CYS A 310 -5.66 24.82 -24.33
C CYS A 310 -7.09 25.18 -24.77
N ILE A 311 -7.92 25.77 -23.89
CA ILE A 311 -9.27 26.25 -24.25
C ILE A 311 -9.17 27.38 -25.28
N SER A 312 -8.23 28.31 -25.11
CA SER A 312 -8.01 29.42 -26.05
C SER A 312 -7.60 28.89 -27.43
N GLU A 313 -6.60 28.00 -27.47
CA GLU A 313 -6.12 27.37 -28.71
C GLU A 313 -7.21 26.55 -29.39
N TYR A 314 -7.97 25.76 -28.64
CA TYR A 314 -9.09 25.00 -29.18
C TYR A 314 -10.14 25.90 -29.87
N ARG A 315 -10.47 27.04 -29.24
CA ARG A 315 -11.38 28.03 -29.84
C ARG A 315 -10.80 28.63 -31.13
N ARG A 316 -9.51 28.96 -31.14
CA ARG A 316 -8.84 29.48 -32.36
C ARG A 316 -8.84 28.43 -33.48
N GLN A 317 -8.52 27.18 -33.18
CA GLN A 317 -8.55 26.09 -34.15
C GLN A 317 -9.95 25.92 -34.76
N ARG A 318 -11.00 25.86 -33.92
CA ARG A 318 -12.39 25.74 -34.39
C ARG A 318 -12.85 26.92 -35.23
N ALA A 319 -12.48 28.14 -34.84
CA ALA A 319 -12.77 29.33 -35.63
C ALA A 319 -12.07 29.29 -37.01
N GLY A 320 -10.82 28.80 -37.06
CA GLY A 320 -10.08 28.61 -38.31
C GLY A 320 -10.66 27.51 -39.20
N GLU A 321 -11.11 26.40 -38.63
CA GLU A 321 -11.85 25.33 -39.35
C GLU A 321 -13.16 25.86 -39.94
N TRP A 322 -13.93 26.62 -39.16
CA TRP A 322 -15.17 27.25 -39.62
C TRP A 322 -14.94 28.19 -40.80
N LYS A 323 -13.91 29.05 -40.73
CA LYS A 323 -13.55 29.95 -41.84
C LYS A 323 -13.22 29.18 -43.12
N ARG A 324 -12.38 28.13 -43.02
CA ARG A 324 -12.02 27.27 -44.17
C ARG A 324 -13.23 26.55 -44.76
N GLN A 325 -14.14 26.05 -43.91
CA GLN A 325 -15.38 25.41 -44.39
C GLN A 325 -16.28 26.41 -45.10
N LYS A 326 -16.38 27.63 -44.59
CA LYS A 326 -17.18 28.70 -45.22
C LYS A 326 -16.61 29.12 -46.58
N GLU A 327 -15.29 29.23 -46.70
CA GLU A 327 -14.61 29.50 -47.98
C GLU A 327 -14.83 28.34 -48.97
N ALA A 328 -14.59 27.10 -48.54
CA ALA A 328 -14.82 25.91 -49.37
C ALA A 328 -16.29 25.67 -49.76
N TRP A 329 -17.24 26.30 -49.06
CA TRP A 329 -18.65 26.30 -49.44
C TRP A 329 -18.93 27.35 -50.52
N ARG A 330 -18.36 28.57 -50.39
CA ARG A 330 -18.46 29.60 -51.44
C ARG A 330 -17.85 29.15 -52.75
N ASP A 331 -16.67 28.54 -52.72
CA ASP A 331 -15.97 28.08 -53.93
C ASP A 331 -16.71 26.96 -54.67
N ARG A 332 -17.69 26.29 -54.04
CA ARG A 332 -18.56 25.30 -54.69
C ARG A 332 -19.82 25.92 -55.30
N GLU A 333 -20.19 27.12 -54.90
CA GLU A 333 -21.34 27.85 -55.44
C GLU A 333 -20.99 28.74 -56.65
N THR A 334 -19.70 29.02 -56.86
CA THR A 334 -19.16 29.74 -58.03
C THR A 334 -18.78 28.80 -59.17
#